data_AF-A0A968N6Z3-F1
#
_entry.id   AF-A0A968N6Z3-F1
#
_cell.length_a   1.000
_cell.length_b   1.000
_cell.length_c   1.000
_cell.angle_alpha   90.00
_cell.angle_beta   90.00
_cell.angle_gamma   90.00
#
_symmetry.space_group_name_H-M   'P 1'
#
loop_
_entity.id
_entity.type
_entity.pdbx_description
1 polymer ?
#
loop_
_entity_poly.entity_id
_entity_poly.type
_entity_poly.pdbx_seq_one_letter_code
_entity_poly.pdbx_strand_id
1 'polypeptide(L)'
;MKTDPVLHFFCGKMASGKTTLSKKLVSDHTCILISEDIWLSKLYPEEISTFDDYLRYSSRLKSIISRHVQDILAQKISVILDFPGNVPSQRQWFRSTFEAAKVNHADNW
;
A
#
# COMPACT_ATOMS: atom_id res chain seq x y z
N MET A 1 -16.65 -4.31 -20.06
CA MET A 1 -17.07 -3.60 -18.82
C MET A 1 -15.82 -3.16 -18.08
N LYS A 2 -15.69 -1.89 -17.71
CA LYS A 2 -14.63 -1.46 -16.78
C LYS A 2 -15.00 -2.00 -15.40
N THR A 3 -14.16 -2.86 -14.84
CA THR A 3 -14.30 -3.34 -13.46
C THR A 3 -14.08 -2.17 -12.50
N ASP A 4 -14.82 -2.14 -11.39
CA ASP A 4 -14.55 -1.14 -10.36
C ASP A 4 -13.15 -1.36 -9.77
N PRO A 5 -12.39 -0.28 -9.54
CA PRO A 5 -11.06 -0.37 -8.97
C PRO A 5 -11.15 -0.92 -7.54
N VAL A 6 -10.13 -1.68 -7.16
CA VAL A 6 -10.01 -2.26 -5.83
C VAL A 6 -8.69 -1.78 -5.23
N LEU A 7 -8.73 -1.39 -3.96
CA LEU A 7 -7.52 -1.25 -3.17
C LEU A 7 -7.15 -2.61 -2.58
N HIS A 8 -6.09 -3.21 -3.09
CA HIS A 8 -5.50 -4.41 -2.51
C HIS A 8 -4.46 -4.00 -1.48
N PHE A 9 -4.44 -4.67 -0.35
CA PHE A 9 -3.36 -4.54 0.62
C PHE A 9 -3.14 -5.89 1.31
N PHE A 10 -1.97 -6.03 1.93
CA PHE A 10 -1.59 -7.28 2.56
C PHE A 10 -1.43 -7.13 4.08
N CYS A 11 -2.04 -8.05 4.79
CA CYS A 11 -1.96 -8.14 6.25
C CYS A 11 -1.33 -9.48 6.64
N GLY A 12 -0.01 -9.66 6.42
CA GLY A 12 0.65 -10.95 6.69
C GLY A 12 2.08 -10.81 7.23
N LYS A 13 2.57 -11.80 7.99
CA LYS A 13 3.94 -11.85 8.54
C LYS A 13 5.02 -11.74 7.46
N MET A 14 6.18 -11.14 7.76
CA MET A 14 7.34 -11.11 6.85
C MET A 14 7.60 -12.51 6.25
N ALA A 15 7.92 -12.57 4.96
CA ALA A 15 8.13 -13.79 4.17
C ALA A 15 6.88 -14.66 3.82
N SER A 16 5.65 -14.20 4.04
CA SER A 16 4.43 -14.94 3.63
C SER A 16 4.13 -14.98 2.12
N GLY A 17 5.01 -14.46 1.26
CA GLY A 17 4.81 -14.47 -0.20
C GLY A 17 3.99 -13.30 -0.78
N LYS A 18 3.66 -12.28 0.02
CA LYS A 18 2.90 -11.08 -0.39
C LYS A 18 3.43 -10.40 -1.65
N THR A 19 4.75 -10.25 -1.77
CA THR A 19 5.39 -9.63 -2.92
C THR A 19 5.21 -10.45 -4.20
N THR A 20 5.15 -11.79 -4.11
CA THR A 20 4.88 -12.69 -5.24
C THR A 20 3.41 -12.61 -5.66
N LEU A 21 2.49 -12.58 -4.70
CA LEU A 21 1.05 -12.42 -4.96
C LEU A 21 0.74 -11.04 -5.55
N SER A 22 1.41 -9.99 -5.09
CA SER A 22 1.33 -8.64 -5.67
C SER A 22 1.71 -8.63 -7.14
N LYS A 23 2.85 -9.22 -7.49
CA LYS A 23 3.34 -9.24 -8.88
C LYS A 23 2.39 -10.01 -9.81
N LYS A 24 1.77 -11.08 -9.31
CA LYS A 24 0.75 -11.84 -10.05
C LYS A 24 -0.55 -11.05 -10.24
N LEU A 25 -1.00 -10.33 -9.21
CA LEU A 25 -2.18 -9.48 -9.34
C LEU A 25 -1.95 -8.29 -10.31
N VAL A 26 -0.73 -7.76 -10.40
CA VAL A 26 -0.35 -6.75 -11.40
C VAL A 26 -0.29 -7.33 -12.81
N SER A 27 0.07 -8.61 -12.99
CA SER A 27 0.05 -9.22 -14.33
C SER A 27 -1.37 -9.52 -14.82
N ASP A 28 -2.27 -9.87 -13.90
CA ASP A 28 -3.61 -10.34 -14.23
C ASP A 28 -4.66 -9.20 -14.25
N HIS A 29 -4.33 -8.03 -13.66
CA HIS A 29 -5.17 -6.84 -13.61
C HIS A 29 -4.38 -5.56 -13.91
N THR A 30 -5.03 -4.53 -14.45
CA THR A 30 -4.44 -3.17 -14.58
C THR A 30 -4.27 -2.54 -13.19
N CYS A 31 -3.18 -2.90 -12.52
CA CYS A 31 -2.93 -2.55 -11.13
C CYS A 31 -1.55 -1.93 -10.93
N ILE A 32 -1.46 -0.93 -10.06
CA ILE A 32 -0.20 -0.28 -9.69
C ILE A 32 0.23 -0.77 -8.31
N LEU A 33 1.46 -1.29 -8.21
CA LEU A 33 2.08 -1.65 -6.94
C LEU A 33 2.83 -0.45 -6.35
N ILE A 34 2.55 -0.13 -5.08
CA ILE A 34 3.31 0.83 -4.28
C ILE A 34 3.82 0.09 -3.05
N SER A 35 5.15 0.02 -2.91
CA SER A 35 5.83 -0.69 -1.81
C SER A 35 6.54 0.30 -0.89
N GLU A 36 6.28 0.19 0.41
CA GLU A 36 6.91 1.06 1.42
C GLU A 36 8.44 0.93 1.38
N ASP A 37 8.95 -0.30 1.37
CA ASP A 37 10.39 -0.58 1.41
C ASP A 37 11.13 0.01 0.20
N ILE A 38 10.53 -0.07 -1.00
CA ILE A 38 11.11 0.53 -2.22
C ILE A 38 11.20 2.05 -2.05
N TRP A 39 10.14 2.68 -1.56
CA TRP A 39 10.11 4.14 -1.43
C TRP A 39 11.03 4.64 -0.33
N LEU A 40 11.02 4.00 0.84
CA LEU A 40 11.89 4.37 1.95
C LEU A 40 13.37 4.18 1.60
N SER A 41 13.74 3.06 0.98
CA SER A 41 15.14 2.80 0.57
C SER A 41 15.66 3.76 -0.51
N LYS A 42 14.78 4.45 -1.25
CA LYS A 42 15.17 5.42 -2.27
C LYS A 42 15.11 6.86 -1.80
N LEU A 43 14.14 7.21 -0.96
CA LEU A 43 13.97 8.56 -0.44
C LEU A 43 14.85 8.84 0.78
N TYR A 44 15.13 7.81 1.59
CA TYR A 44 15.83 7.92 2.86
C TYR A 44 16.90 6.82 3.01
N PRO A 45 17.84 6.69 2.05
CA PRO A 45 18.80 5.59 2.03
C PRO A 45 19.74 5.54 3.24
N GLU A 46 20.04 6.70 3.84
CA GLU A 46 21.02 6.83 4.94
C GLU A 46 20.36 7.30 6.25
N GLU A 47 19.13 7.83 6.17
CA GLU A 47 18.42 8.42 7.30
C GLU A 47 17.71 7.38 8.17
N ILE A 48 17.48 6.17 7.68
CA ILE A 48 16.86 5.08 8.43
C ILE A 48 17.95 4.19 9.03
N SER A 49 18.41 4.57 10.23
CA SER A 49 19.40 3.78 10.99
C SER A 49 18.77 3.03 12.17
N THR A 50 17.63 3.48 12.65
CA THR A 50 16.91 2.90 13.79
C THR A 50 15.45 2.58 13.47
N PHE A 51 14.79 1.84 14.35
CA PHE A 51 13.35 1.58 14.22
C PHE A 51 12.52 2.86 14.37
N ASP A 52 12.94 3.80 15.22
CA ASP A 52 12.24 5.08 15.40
C ASP A 52 12.34 5.96 14.14
N ASP A 53 13.49 5.94 13.46
CA ASP A 53 13.65 6.60 12.15
C ASP A 53 12.68 5.98 11.14
N TYR A 54 12.62 4.66 11.05
CA TYR A 54 11.66 3.95 10.20
C TYR A 54 10.22 4.40 10.48
N LEU A 55 9.79 4.44 11.74
CA LEU A 55 8.43 4.88 12.11
C LEU A 55 8.17 6.32 11.67
N ARG A 56 9.13 7.21 11.87
CA ARG A 56 9.04 8.63 11.48
C ARG A 56 8.89 8.78 9.96
N TYR A 57 9.77 8.14 9.18
CA TYR A 57 9.77 8.27 7.73
C TYR A 57 8.63 7.49 7.07
N SER A 58 8.23 6.33 7.60
CA SER A 58 7.02 5.60 7.20
C SER A 58 5.78 6.46 7.37
N SER A 59 5.62 7.11 8.53
CA SER A 59 4.48 8.02 8.78
C SER A 59 4.43 9.19 7.79
N ARG A 60 5.58 9.82 7.53
CA ARG A 60 5.70 10.90 6.53
C ARG A 60 5.38 10.42 5.12
N LEU A 61 5.79 9.22 4.75
CA LEU A 61 5.48 8.64 3.43
C LEU A 61 3.97 8.37 3.30
N LYS A 62 3.36 7.75 4.31
CA LYS A 62 1.94 7.39 4.35
C LYS A 62 0.99 8.58 4.17
N SER A 63 1.35 9.75 4.71
CA SER A 63 0.53 10.96 4.58
C SER A 63 0.45 11.47 3.13
N ILE A 64 1.51 11.27 2.34
CA ILE A 64 1.56 11.67 0.94
C ILE A 64 0.93 10.59 0.05
N ILE A 65 1.28 9.32 0.28
CA ILE A 65 0.81 8.19 -0.54
C ILE A 65 -0.71 8.05 -0.50
N SER A 66 -1.36 8.23 0.65
CA SER A 66 -2.82 8.03 0.77
C SER A 66 -3.59 8.89 -0.24
N ARG A 67 -3.21 10.17 -0.41
CA ARG A 67 -3.90 11.05 -1.36
C ARG A 67 -3.67 10.62 -2.81
N HIS A 68 -2.43 10.29 -3.18
CA HIS A 68 -2.12 9.84 -4.54
C HIS A 68 -2.85 8.54 -4.89
N VAL A 69 -2.96 7.61 -3.94
CA VAL A 69 -3.70 6.37 -4.12
C VAL A 69 -5.17 6.64 -4.39
N GLN A 70 -5.80 7.56 -3.65
CA GLN A 70 -7.18 7.97 -3.89
C GLN A 70 -7.36 8.54 -5.30
N ASP A 71 -6.45 9.40 -5.74
CA ASP A 71 -6.52 10.01 -7.08
C ASP A 71 -6.32 8.95 -8.19
N ILE A 72 -5.45 7.95 -8.01
CA ILE A 72 -5.26 6.81 -8.94
C ILE A 72 -6.53 5.95 -9.01
N LEU A 73 -7.09 5.61 -7.85
CA LEU A 73 -8.33 4.82 -7.76
C LEU A 73 -9.50 5.55 -8.44
N ALA A 74 -9.58 6.88 -8.31
CA ALA A 74 -10.59 7.68 -9.00
C ALA A 74 -10.48 7.58 -10.54
N GLN A 75 -9.29 7.32 -11.08
CA GLN A 75 -9.07 7.05 -12.51
C GLN A 75 -9.41 5.60 -12.94
N LYS A 76 -10.06 4.82 -12.06
CA LYS A 76 -10.43 3.41 -12.28
C LYS A 76 -9.23 2.49 -12.48
N ILE A 77 -8.11 2.81 -11.81
CA ILE A 77 -6.91 1.97 -11.77
C ILE A 77 -6.83 1.34 -10.39
N SER A 78 -6.75 0.00 -10.31
CA SER A 78 -6.56 -0.69 -9.04
C SER A 78 -5.18 -0.42 -8.48
N VAL A 79 -5.05 -0.46 -7.15
CA VAL A 79 -3.77 -0.22 -6.48
C VAL A 79 -3.51 -1.36 -5.51
N ILE A 80 -2.26 -1.80 -5.46
CA ILE A 80 -1.74 -2.69 -4.42
C ILE A 80 -0.82 -1.87 -3.52
N LEU A 81 -1.15 -1.81 -2.23
CA LEU A 81 -0.29 -1.25 -1.19
C LEU A 81 0.44 -2.36 -0.45
N ASP A 82 1.76 -2.44 -0.67
CA ASP A 82 2.67 -3.30 0.08
C ASP A 82 3.29 -2.49 1.23
N PHE A 83 2.46 -2.30 2.26
CA PHE A 83 2.78 -1.61 3.51
C PHE A 83 2.46 -2.56 4.68
N PRO A 84 3.12 -2.41 5.84
CA PRO A 84 2.80 -3.24 6.99
C PRO A 84 1.37 -2.98 7.48
N GLY A 85 0.63 -4.06 7.73
CA GLY A 85 -0.76 -4.06 8.24
C GLY A 85 -0.94 -4.91 9.51
N ASN A 86 0.15 -5.25 10.20
CA ASN A 86 0.14 -6.17 11.33
C ASN A 86 -0.43 -5.53 12.61
N VAL A 87 -0.38 -4.21 12.78
CA VAL A 87 -0.97 -3.53 13.94
C VAL A 87 -2.25 -2.74 13.59
N PRO A 88 -3.16 -2.51 14.56
CA PRO A 88 -4.45 -1.86 14.31
C PRO A 88 -4.35 -0.48 13.66
N SER A 89 -3.39 0.35 14.08
CA SER A 89 -3.20 1.70 13.53
C SER A 89 -2.84 1.68 12.04
N GLN A 90 -2.09 0.68 11.60
CA GLN A 90 -1.77 0.49 10.18
C GLN A 90 -2.99 0.04 9.38
N ARG A 91 -3.80 -0.88 9.91
CA ARG A 91 -5.07 -1.29 9.27
C ARG A 91 -6.04 -0.14 9.14
N GLN A 92 -6.08 0.74 10.14
CA GLN A 92 -6.90 1.95 10.10
C GLN A 92 -6.47 2.90 8.97
N TRP A 93 -5.19 2.94 8.62
CA TRP A 93 -4.69 3.76 7.50
C TRP A 93 -5.11 3.21 6.12
N PHE A 94 -5.09 1.89 5.92
CA PHE A 94 -5.68 1.30 4.71
C PHE A 94 -7.16 1.62 4.61
N ARG A 95 -7.88 1.45 5.73
CA ARG A 95 -9.31 1.72 5.84
C ARG A 95 -9.68 3.15 5.46
N SER A 96 -9.02 4.13 6.07
CA SER A 96 -9.28 5.54 5.75
C SER A 96 -9.03 5.86 4.28
N THR A 97 -8.06 5.18 3.65
CA THR A 97 -7.72 5.40 2.24
C THR A 97 -8.81 4.89 1.29
N PHE A 98 -9.28 3.65 1.45
CA PHE A 98 -10.33 3.13 0.55
C PHE A 98 -11.72 3.73 0.84
N GLU A 99 -12.02 4.07 2.09
CA GLU A 99 -13.29 4.74 2.44
C GLU A 99 -13.35 6.14 1.83
N ALA A 100 -12.25 6.91 1.89
CA ALA A 100 -12.16 8.22 1.24
C ALA A 100 -12.30 8.14 -0.29
N ALA A 101 -11.71 7.11 -0.91
CA ALA A 101 -11.83 6.87 -2.35
C ALA A 101 -13.19 6.27 -2.76
N LYS A 102 -14.02 5.81 -1.81
CA LYS A 102 -15.30 5.11 -2.06
C LYS A 102 -15.15 3.90 -2.98
N VAL A 103 -14.10 3.11 -2.77
CA VAL A 103 -13.83 1.90 -3.54
C VAL A 103 -13.89 0.65 -2.67
N ASN A 104 -14.04 -0.51 -3.31
CA ASN A 104 -13.89 -1.79 -2.64
C ASN A 104 -12.43 -2.03 -2.24
N HIS A 105 -12.23 -2.91 -1.25
CA HIS A 105 -10.92 -3.37 -0.83
C HIS A 105 -10.83 -4.89 -0.85
N ALA A 106 -9.60 -5.41 -0.95
CA ALA A 106 -9.32 -6.82 -0.85
C ALA A 106 -8.14 -7.05 0.10
N ASP A 107 -8.43 -7.74 1.20
CA ASP A 107 -7.45 -8.17 2.18
C ASP A 107 -6.81 -9.47 1.69
N ASN A 108 -5.61 -9.37 1.15
CA ASN A 108 -4.86 -10.53 0.71
C ASN A 108 -3.98 -11.02 1.88
N TRP A 109 -4.33 -12.17 2.47
CA TRP A 109 -3.61 -12.82 3.57
C TRP A 109 -2.53 -13.77 3.07
#